data_AF-A0A9Q7F0E9-F1
#
_entry.id   AF-A0A9Q7F0E9-F1
#
_cell.length_a   1.000
_cell.length_b   1.000
_cell.length_c   1.000
_cell.angle_alpha   90.00
_cell.angle_beta   90.00
_cell.angle_gamma   90.00
#
_symmetry.space_group_name_H-M   'P 1'
#
loop_
_entity.id
_entity.type
_entity.pdbx_description
1 polymer ?
#
loop_
_entity_poly.entity_id
_entity_poly.type
_entity_poly.pdbx_seq_one_letter_code
_entity_poly.pdbx_strand_id
1 'polypeptide(L)'
;MTLDYATLELLRQNHPAWRLLCAHHAPLVASFLHRAFVVPRVRNLSQADLVEALEDELFLLREQMGAEAFPGTAQSYLSDWAENDKGWLRKFYPEGTDEPHYDLTPATEKAMGWLEGLTERSFVGTASRLLTLFDLLRQMSEGSETDPQVRIAELEKRRSDVDAEIGRIQAGDIPLLDDTALRDRFQQFLQMARELLADFREVEHNFRHLDRKVRERITLWEGSKGKLLEEIMGEREAIADSDQGKSFNAFWDFLMSPSRQEELSRLLEQVLSLPPIVAMEPDARLRRVHHDWLEAGEHTQRTVARLSEQLRRFLDDQAWLENRRIMDILHSVETHALALREDLPAGNFVSLDEPCATIELPLERPLYHPPLKVYISDRVLEEGEAEVDLAVLYSQVVVDRAELTRNIRFELQERSRVSLGEVISRHPLRHGLAELVAYLQVAADWPEAVVDDDVQEQVTWLSDGGILRCAALPRTVLSRRT
;
A
#
# COMPACT_ATOMS: atom_id res chain seq x y z
N MET A 1 -16.28 -29.36 -15.04
CA MET A 1 -15.33 -30.50 -15.09
C MET A 1 -14.80 -30.73 -13.69
N THR A 2 -15.01 -31.90 -13.12
CA THR A 2 -14.51 -32.26 -11.78
C THR A 2 -13.01 -32.55 -11.87
N LEU A 3 -12.19 -31.76 -11.18
CA LEU A 3 -10.74 -31.96 -11.06
C LEU A 3 -10.47 -33.11 -10.08
N ASP A 4 -10.71 -34.35 -10.50
CA ASP A 4 -10.40 -35.54 -9.69
C ASP A 4 -8.93 -35.96 -9.86
N TYR A 5 -8.46 -36.84 -8.97
CA TYR A 5 -7.06 -37.28 -8.95
C TYR A 5 -6.61 -37.89 -10.29
N ALA A 6 -7.48 -38.71 -10.91
CA ALA A 6 -7.16 -39.36 -12.18
C ALA A 6 -7.02 -38.35 -13.33
N THR A 7 -7.91 -37.35 -13.39
CA THR A 7 -7.83 -36.28 -14.40
C THR A 7 -6.59 -35.42 -14.19
N LEU A 8 -6.26 -35.08 -12.94
CA LEU A 8 -5.06 -34.31 -12.62
C LEU A 8 -3.77 -35.07 -12.94
N GLU A 9 -3.71 -36.38 -12.68
CA GLU A 9 -2.55 -37.21 -13.04
C GLU A 9 -2.38 -37.31 -14.56
N LEU A 10 -3.48 -37.43 -15.30
CA LEU A 10 -3.45 -37.43 -16.76
C LEU A 10 -3.02 -36.07 -17.33
N LEU A 11 -3.46 -34.97 -16.73
CA LEU A 11 -3.00 -33.62 -17.08
C LEU A 11 -1.52 -33.41 -16.75
N ARG A 12 -1.05 -33.91 -15.60
CA ARG A 12 0.37 -33.85 -15.22
C ARG A 12 1.26 -34.59 -16.22
N GLN A 13 0.81 -35.72 -16.74
CA GLN A 13 1.55 -36.55 -17.69
C GLN A 13 1.50 -36.01 -19.13
N ASN A 14 0.37 -35.44 -19.56
CA ASN A 14 0.15 -35.12 -20.98
C ASN A 14 0.10 -33.63 -21.30
N HIS A 15 -0.19 -32.74 -20.34
CA HIS A 15 -0.33 -31.32 -20.61
C HIS A 15 1.05 -30.63 -20.68
N PRO A 16 1.45 -30.05 -21.82
CA PRO A 16 2.80 -29.48 -22.02
C PRO A 16 3.19 -28.44 -20.96
N ALA A 17 2.23 -27.60 -20.54
CA ALA A 17 2.45 -26.60 -19.50
C ALA A 17 2.87 -27.21 -18.16
N TRP A 18 2.20 -28.29 -17.72
CA TRP A 18 2.52 -28.92 -16.44
C TRP A 18 3.84 -29.68 -16.53
N ARG A 19 4.11 -30.32 -17.68
CA ARG A 19 5.40 -30.95 -17.94
C ARG A 19 6.56 -29.94 -17.94
N LEU A 20 6.35 -28.74 -18.47
CA LEU A 20 7.34 -27.66 -18.41
C LEU A 20 7.65 -27.31 -16.95
N LEU A 21 6.62 -27.12 -16.13
CA LEU A 21 6.78 -26.77 -14.71
C LEU A 21 7.43 -27.90 -13.87
N CYS A 22 7.28 -29.16 -14.29
CA CYS A 22 7.92 -30.31 -13.65
C CYS A 22 9.31 -30.65 -14.23
N ALA A 23 9.78 -29.95 -15.26
CA ALA A 23 11.05 -30.27 -15.89
C ALA A 23 12.24 -29.93 -14.99
N HIS A 24 13.30 -30.74 -15.03
CA HIS A 24 14.52 -30.51 -14.24
C HIS A 24 15.17 -29.14 -14.49
N HIS A 25 15.01 -28.59 -15.69
CA HIS A 25 15.54 -27.28 -16.08
C HIS A 25 14.41 -26.26 -16.29
N ALA A 26 13.26 -26.43 -15.63
CA ALA A 26 12.13 -25.50 -15.74
C ALA A 26 12.52 -24.04 -15.51
N PRO A 27 13.39 -23.67 -14.53
CA PRO A 27 13.79 -22.28 -14.34
C PRO A 27 14.57 -21.69 -15.53
N LEU A 28 15.46 -22.46 -16.16
CA LEU A 28 16.18 -22.04 -17.37
C LEU A 28 15.20 -21.81 -18.52
N VAL A 29 14.33 -22.79 -18.78
CA VAL A 29 13.35 -22.71 -19.87
C VAL A 29 12.41 -21.52 -19.66
N ALA A 30 11.89 -21.36 -18.45
CA ALA A 30 10.97 -20.29 -18.09
C ALA A 30 11.61 -18.91 -18.22
N SER A 31 12.77 -18.70 -17.59
CA SER A 31 13.47 -17.40 -17.61
C SER A 31 13.89 -16.99 -19.01
N PHE A 32 14.47 -17.91 -19.79
CA PHE A 32 14.90 -17.64 -21.15
C PHE A 32 13.71 -17.32 -22.07
N LEU A 33 12.66 -18.15 -22.09
CA LEU A 33 11.50 -17.92 -22.95
C LEU A 33 10.74 -16.66 -22.57
N HIS A 34 10.66 -16.34 -21.27
CA HIS A 34 10.10 -15.09 -20.80
C HIS A 34 10.92 -13.88 -21.30
N ARG A 35 12.26 -13.92 -21.21
CA ARG A 35 13.14 -12.87 -21.71
C ARG A 35 13.11 -12.73 -23.24
N ALA A 36 13.03 -13.84 -23.97
CA ALA A 36 13.12 -13.86 -25.43
C ALA A 36 11.79 -13.49 -26.14
N PHE A 37 10.65 -13.94 -25.60
CA PHE A 37 9.34 -13.75 -26.26
C PHE A 37 8.40 -12.82 -25.49
N VAL A 38 8.28 -12.98 -24.17
CA VAL A 38 7.26 -12.29 -23.36
C VAL A 38 7.62 -10.84 -23.09
N VAL A 39 8.83 -10.57 -22.61
CA VAL A 39 9.33 -9.21 -22.32
C VAL A 39 9.33 -8.32 -23.58
N PRO A 40 9.93 -8.72 -24.71
CA PRO A 40 9.93 -7.90 -25.92
C PRO A 40 8.62 -7.98 -26.72
N ARG A 41 7.66 -8.82 -26.29
CA ARG A 41 6.36 -9.06 -26.95
C ARG A 41 6.50 -9.49 -28.41
N VAL A 42 7.48 -10.33 -28.69
CA VAL A 42 7.74 -10.86 -30.03
C VAL A 42 7.02 -12.18 -30.20
N ARG A 43 6.29 -12.33 -31.31
CA ARG A 43 5.49 -13.53 -31.59
C ARG A 43 6.34 -14.70 -32.13
N ASN A 44 7.34 -14.42 -32.96
CA ASN A 44 8.22 -15.45 -33.48
C ASN A 44 9.64 -14.93 -33.64
N LEU A 45 10.61 -15.84 -33.53
CA LEU A 45 12.03 -15.55 -33.67
C LEU A 45 12.67 -16.56 -34.63
N SER A 46 13.69 -16.11 -35.37
CA SER A 46 14.49 -16.99 -36.21
C SER A 46 15.27 -17.99 -35.36
N GLN A 47 15.60 -19.16 -35.92
CA GLN A 47 16.43 -20.13 -35.20
C GLN A 47 17.81 -19.57 -34.89
N ALA A 48 18.42 -18.80 -35.79
CA ALA A 48 19.75 -18.24 -35.57
C ALA A 48 19.76 -17.30 -34.36
N ASP A 49 18.84 -16.33 -34.31
CA ASP A 49 18.74 -15.36 -33.22
C ASP A 49 18.42 -16.05 -31.88
N LEU A 50 17.53 -17.05 -31.91
CA LEU A 50 17.14 -17.75 -30.68
C LEU A 50 18.26 -18.65 -30.15
N VAL A 51 19.04 -19.28 -31.03
CA VAL A 51 20.21 -20.08 -30.65
C VAL A 51 21.29 -19.19 -30.05
N GLU A 52 21.58 -18.04 -30.66
CA GLU A 52 22.56 -17.07 -30.15
C GLU A 52 22.15 -16.58 -28.76
N ALA A 53 20.91 -16.10 -28.60
CA ALA A 53 20.41 -15.60 -27.32
C ALA A 53 20.41 -16.65 -26.21
N LEU A 54 20.16 -17.93 -26.53
CA LEU A 54 20.19 -19.02 -25.56
C LEU A 54 21.63 -19.42 -25.21
N GLU A 55 22.55 -19.41 -26.18
CA GLU A 55 23.95 -19.75 -25.89
C GLU A 55 24.58 -18.69 -24.98
N ASP A 56 24.24 -17.41 -25.14
CA ASP A 56 24.63 -16.34 -24.21
C ASP A 56 24.11 -16.58 -22.78
N GLU A 57 22.85 -17.00 -22.64
CA GLU A 57 22.26 -17.32 -21.33
C GLU A 57 22.95 -18.53 -20.69
N LEU A 58 23.18 -19.59 -21.48
CA LEU A 58 23.89 -20.78 -21.02
C LEU A 58 25.32 -20.46 -20.61
N PHE A 59 26.01 -19.56 -21.33
CA PHE A 59 27.34 -19.10 -20.98
C PHE A 59 27.36 -18.42 -19.60
N LEU A 60 26.45 -17.48 -19.35
CA LEU A 60 26.32 -16.79 -18.06
C LEU A 60 26.01 -17.76 -16.91
N LEU A 61 25.10 -18.71 -17.12
CA LEU A 61 24.74 -19.71 -16.11
C LEU A 61 25.88 -20.69 -15.82
N ARG A 62 26.65 -21.08 -16.83
CA ARG A 62 27.87 -21.91 -16.66
C ARG A 62 28.95 -21.16 -15.89
N GLU A 63 29.08 -19.85 -16.07
CA GLU A 63 30.02 -19.03 -15.30
C GLU A 63 29.64 -18.98 -13.80
N GLN A 64 28.34 -18.88 -13.50
CA GLN A 64 27.84 -18.78 -12.12
C GLN A 64 27.74 -20.13 -11.39
N MET A 65 27.26 -21.17 -12.06
CA MET A 65 26.93 -22.48 -11.45
C MET A 65 28.02 -23.55 -11.70
N GLY A 66 29.02 -23.23 -12.51
CA GLY A 66 30.13 -24.12 -12.87
C GLY A 66 30.00 -24.69 -14.29
N ALA A 67 31.15 -25.02 -14.91
CA ALA A 67 31.25 -25.40 -16.32
C ALA A 67 30.51 -26.70 -16.70
N GLU A 68 30.15 -27.55 -15.73
CA GLU A 68 29.36 -28.76 -15.96
C GLU A 68 27.84 -28.52 -15.95
N ALA A 69 27.39 -27.33 -15.57
CA ALA A 69 25.97 -26.97 -15.61
C ALA A 69 25.50 -26.82 -17.07
N PHE A 70 24.43 -27.53 -17.44
CA PHE A 70 23.81 -27.50 -18.77
C PHE A 70 24.79 -27.87 -19.92
N PRO A 71 25.21 -29.15 -20.05
CA PRO A 71 26.25 -29.55 -21.00
C PRO A 71 25.81 -29.58 -22.48
N GLY A 72 24.52 -29.41 -22.78
CA GLY A 72 24.00 -29.40 -24.15
C GLY A 72 24.25 -28.08 -24.89
N THR A 73 24.17 -28.10 -26.22
CA THR A 73 24.19 -26.87 -27.05
C THR A 73 22.82 -26.19 -27.05
N ALA A 74 22.77 -24.87 -27.21
CA ALA A 74 21.51 -24.12 -27.34
C ALA A 74 20.60 -24.72 -28.43
N GLN A 75 21.16 -25.09 -29.58
CA GLN A 75 20.40 -25.71 -30.67
C GLN A 75 19.79 -27.07 -30.28
N SER A 76 20.51 -27.89 -29.51
CA SER A 76 19.99 -29.17 -29.01
C SER A 76 18.82 -28.93 -28.06
N TYR A 77 18.94 -27.97 -27.15
CA TYR A 77 17.87 -27.63 -26.21
C TYR A 77 16.62 -27.09 -26.93
N LEU A 78 16.78 -26.15 -27.88
CA LEU A 78 15.64 -25.62 -28.64
C LEU A 78 14.94 -26.66 -29.50
N SER A 79 15.71 -27.61 -30.06
CA SER A 79 15.14 -28.72 -30.83
C SER A 79 14.33 -29.63 -29.91
N ASP A 80 14.89 -30.01 -28.77
CA ASP A 80 14.24 -30.81 -27.72
C ASP A 80 12.96 -30.14 -27.18
N TRP A 81 12.97 -28.83 -26.95
CA TRP A 81 11.78 -28.08 -26.50
C TRP A 81 10.67 -28.01 -27.56
N ALA A 82 11.03 -28.15 -28.84
CA ALA A 82 10.09 -28.17 -29.96
C ALA A 82 9.64 -29.59 -30.37
N GLU A 83 10.19 -30.65 -29.78
CA GLU A 83 9.74 -32.00 -30.03
C GLU A 83 8.29 -32.21 -29.57
N ASN A 84 7.55 -33.07 -30.28
CA ASN A 84 6.13 -33.33 -29.98
C ASN A 84 5.87 -33.85 -28.57
N ASP A 85 6.86 -34.49 -27.93
CA ASP A 85 6.72 -34.98 -26.55
C ASP A 85 6.70 -33.82 -25.53
N LYS A 86 7.49 -32.77 -25.76
CA LYS A 86 7.54 -31.60 -24.88
C LYS A 86 6.55 -30.52 -25.31
N GLY A 87 6.53 -30.18 -26.60
CA GLY A 87 5.59 -29.25 -27.21
C GLY A 87 5.62 -27.85 -26.60
N TRP A 88 6.78 -27.40 -26.12
CA TRP A 88 6.93 -26.08 -25.50
C TRP A 88 7.10 -24.99 -26.54
N LEU A 89 7.82 -25.31 -27.62
CA LEU A 89 7.99 -24.46 -28.79
C LEU A 89 7.38 -25.11 -30.02
N ARG A 90 6.97 -24.28 -30.97
CA ARG A 90 6.58 -24.71 -32.31
C ARG A 90 7.61 -24.24 -33.30
N LYS A 91 8.28 -25.19 -33.98
CA LYS A 91 9.15 -24.92 -35.12
C LYS A 91 8.35 -24.91 -36.42
N PHE A 92 8.49 -23.86 -37.23
CA PHE A 92 7.83 -23.73 -38.53
C PHE A 92 8.69 -22.92 -39.51
N TYR A 93 8.35 -22.97 -40.80
CA TYR A 93 9.02 -22.20 -41.85
C TYR A 93 8.05 -21.14 -42.37
N PRO A 94 8.33 -19.84 -42.18
CA PRO A 94 7.53 -18.77 -42.77
C PRO A 94 7.58 -18.80 -44.31
N GLU A 95 6.54 -18.28 -44.95
CA GLU A 95 6.49 -18.20 -46.41
C GLU A 95 7.60 -17.26 -46.93
N GLY A 96 8.40 -17.74 -47.88
CA GLY A 96 9.46 -16.95 -48.52
C GLY A 96 10.83 -17.01 -47.84
N THR A 97 10.98 -17.77 -46.75
CA THR A 97 12.26 -17.97 -46.06
C THR A 97 12.55 -19.46 -45.87
N ASP A 98 13.78 -19.89 -46.17
CA ASP A 98 14.26 -21.25 -45.85
C ASP A 98 14.79 -21.35 -44.40
N GLU A 99 14.55 -20.31 -43.61
CA GLU A 99 15.01 -20.23 -42.23
C GLU A 99 13.89 -20.67 -41.25
N PRO A 100 14.15 -21.67 -40.40
CA PRO A 100 13.19 -22.08 -39.40
C PRO A 100 12.98 -21.00 -38.34
N HIS A 101 11.72 -20.79 -37.95
CA HIS A 101 11.30 -19.89 -36.89
C HIS A 101 10.64 -20.69 -35.75
N TYR A 102 10.70 -20.11 -34.55
CA TYR A 102 10.13 -20.67 -33.33
C TYR A 102 9.07 -19.71 -32.76
N ASP A 103 7.97 -20.28 -32.27
CA ASP A 103 6.88 -19.58 -31.57
C ASP A 103 6.56 -20.35 -30.27
N LEU A 104 6.06 -19.64 -29.26
CA LEU A 104 5.56 -20.25 -28.03
C LEU A 104 4.27 -21.01 -28.31
N THR A 105 4.12 -22.20 -27.74
CA THR A 105 2.82 -22.86 -27.78
C THR A 105 1.86 -22.23 -26.76
N PRO A 106 0.52 -22.27 -27.00
CA PRO A 106 -0.46 -21.75 -26.04
C PRO A 106 -0.37 -22.38 -24.65
N ALA A 107 0.15 -23.62 -24.56
CA ALA A 107 0.39 -24.28 -23.30
C ALA A 107 1.57 -23.64 -22.54
N THR A 108 2.64 -23.28 -23.25
CA THR A 108 3.79 -22.56 -22.66
C THR A 108 3.41 -21.17 -22.20
N GLU A 109 2.62 -20.41 -22.98
CA GLU A 109 2.10 -19.11 -22.54
C GLU A 109 1.27 -19.21 -21.26
N LYS A 110 0.44 -20.25 -21.11
CA LYS A 110 -0.29 -20.53 -19.86
C LYS A 110 0.66 -20.81 -18.69
N ALA A 111 1.75 -21.53 -18.91
CA ALA A 111 2.75 -21.77 -17.87
C ALA A 111 3.45 -20.46 -17.46
N MET A 112 3.83 -19.62 -18.42
CA MET A 112 4.44 -18.31 -18.14
C MET A 112 3.49 -17.40 -17.38
N GLY A 113 2.23 -17.29 -17.82
CA GLY A 113 1.23 -16.49 -17.11
C GLY A 113 0.94 -17.00 -15.69
N TRP A 114 1.06 -18.31 -15.45
CA TRP A 114 1.02 -18.87 -14.09
C TRP A 114 2.24 -18.47 -13.26
N LEU A 115 3.45 -18.56 -13.83
CA LEU A 115 4.70 -18.18 -13.16
C LEU A 115 4.73 -16.67 -12.83
N GLU A 116 4.28 -15.81 -13.75
CA GLU A 116 4.09 -14.38 -13.50
C GLU A 116 3.06 -14.12 -12.38
N GLY A 117 2.07 -15.01 -12.25
CA GLY A 117 1.12 -14.98 -11.14
C GLY A 117 1.70 -15.42 -9.80
N LEU A 118 2.84 -16.12 -9.76
CA LEU A 118 3.52 -16.48 -8.52
C LEU A 118 4.34 -15.32 -7.95
N THR A 119 4.86 -14.45 -8.81
CA THR A 119 5.45 -13.17 -8.40
C THR A 119 4.34 -12.23 -7.94
N GLU A 120 4.50 -11.62 -6.75
CA GLU A 120 3.49 -10.76 -6.12
C GLU A 120 2.86 -9.81 -7.15
N ARG A 121 1.58 -10.03 -7.45
CA ARG A 121 0.81 -9.07 -8.21
C ARG A 121 0.59 -7.87 -7.29
N SER A 122 0.97 -6.69 -7.74
CA SER A 122 0.51 -5.45 -7.11
C SER A 122 -1.02 -5.47 -7.14
N PHE A 123 -1.62 -5.70 -5.97
CA PHE A 123 -3.06 -5.82 -5.73
C PHE A 123 -3.73 -4.45 -5.94
N VAL A 124 -3.81 -4.03 -7.19
CA VAL A 124 -4.46 -2.79 -7.59
C VAL A 124 -5.84 -3.16 -8.10
N GLY A 125 -6.86 -2.96 -7.27
CA GLY A 125 -8.22 -2.73 -7.77
C GLY A 125 -9.30 -3.75 -7.43
N THR A 126 -9.29 -4.42 -6.28
CA THR A 126 -10.46 -5.23 -5.83
C THR A 126 -11.77 -4.42 -5.84
N ALA A 127 -11.72 -3.17 -5.37
CA ALA A 127 -12.86 -2.24 -5.47
C ALA A 127 -13.23 -1.91 -6.94
N SER A 128 -12.24 -1.66 -7.80
CA SER A 128 -12.47 -1.38 -9.23
C SER A 128 -13.04 -2.59 -9.98
N ARG A 129 -12.61 -3.81 -9.63
CA ARG A 129 -13.09 -5.06 -10.20
C ARG A 129 -14.52 -5.35 -9.79
N LEU A 130 -14.89 -5.09 -8.53
CA LEU A 130 -16.28 -5.21 -8.10
C LEU A 130 -17.17 -4.16 -8.77
N LEU A 131 -16.72 -2.91 -8.89
CA LEU A 131 -17.44 -1.90 -9.66
C LEU A 131 -17.62 -2.33 -11.13
N THR A 132 -16.57 -2.91 -11.73
CA THR A 132 -16.63 -3.45 -13.10
C THR A 132 -17.59 -4.65 -13.19
N LEU A 133 -17.62 -5.54 -12.19
CA LEU A 133 -18.58 -6.65 -12.10
C LEU A 133 -20.03 -6.13 -12.05
N PHE A 134 -20.29 -5.10 -11.24
CA PHE A 134 -21.58 -4.44 -11.16
C PHE A 134 -21.94 -3.73 -12.46
N ASP A 135 -21.00 -3.02 -13.07
CA ASP A 135 -21.21 -2.35 -14.35
C ASP A 135 -21.45 -3.36 -15.48
N LEU A 136 -20.80 -4.54 -15.46
CA LEU A 136 -21.08 -5.61 -16.43
C LEU A 136 -22.45 -6.22 -16.21
N LEU A 137 -22.84 -6.51 -14.97
CA LEU A 137 -24.20 -6.97 -14.66
C LEU A 137 -25.26 -5.94 -15.05
N ARG A 138 -24.98 -4.67 -14.79
CA ARG A 138 -25.83 -3.53 -15.17
C ARG A 138 -25.89 -3.38 -16.69
N GLN A 139 -24.78 -3.50 -17.40
CA GLN A 139 -24.79 -3.50 -18.88
C GLN A 139 -25.55 -4.70 -19.46
N MET A 140 -25.58 -5.84 -18.76
CA MET A 140 -26.37 -7.01 -19.16
C MET A 140 -27.86 -6.86 -18.82
N SER A 141 -28.20 -6.09 -17.78
CA SER A 141 -29.58 -5.83 -17.35
C SER A 141 -30.22 -4.58 -17.99
N GLU A 142 -29.42 -3.58 -18.37
CA GLU A 142 -29.86 -2.30 -18.96
C GLU A 142 -30.51 -2.49 -20.35
N GLY A 143 -30.45 -3.71 -20.91
CA GLY A 143 -31.31 -4.15 -22.00
C GLY A 143 -32.78 -4.36 -21.62
N SER A 144 -33.19 -4.21 -20.35
CA SER A 144 -34.58 -4.34 -19.89
C SER A 144 -34.79 -3.80 -18.45
N GLU A 145 -34.93 -2.49 -18.21
CA GLU A 145 -35.78 -2.00 -17.08
C GLU A 145 -36.10 -0.49 -17.05
N THR A 146 -37.24 -0.16 -16.42
CA THR A 146 -37.99 1.11 -16.43
C THR A 146 -38.24 1.69 -15.03
N ASP A 147 -37.56 2.78 -14.60
CA ASP A 147 -38.04 3.76 -13.57
C ASP A 147 -37.07 4.98 -13.43
N PRO A 148 -37.50 6.22 -13.07
CA PRO A 148 -37.13 7.38 -13.87
C PRO A 148 -36.48 8.58 -13.13
N GLN A 149 -36.43 8.71 -11.78
CA GLN A 149 -36.08 10.02 -11.17
C GLN A 149 -34.63 10.19 -10.67
N VAL A 150 -33.99 9.17 -10.10
CA VAL A 150 -32.55 9.26 -9.74
C VAL A 150 -31.66 8.98 -10.95
N ARG A 151 -32.23 8.36 -11.98
CA ARG A 151 -31.63 8.13 -13.29
C ARG A 151 -31.37 9.46 -14.02
N ILE A 152 -32.14 10.53 -13.81
CA ILE A 152 -32.14 11.76 -14.65
C ILE A 152 -30.78 12.47 -14.76
N ALA A 153 -30.01 12.61 -13.67
CA ALA A 153 -28.76 13.39 -13.70
C ALA A 153 -27.58 12.63 -14.37
N GLU A 154 -27.46 11.32 -14.15
CA GLU A 154 -26.54 10.47 -14.91
C GLU A 154 -27.07 10.18 -16.34
N LEU A 155 -28.39 10.17 -16.53
CA LEU A 155 -29.06 10.06 -17.82
C LEU A 155 -28.87 11.27 -18.69
N GLU A 156 -28.62 12.48 -18.20
CA GLU A 156 -28.38 13.63 -19.09
C GLU A 156 -27.08 13.49 -19.87
N LYS A 157 -26.03 12.96 -19.22
CA LYS A 157 -24.75 12.69 -19.87
C LYS A 157 -24.86 11.47 -20.81
N ARG A 158 -25.53 10.41 -20.34
CA ARG A 158 -25.86 9.24 -21.17
C ARG A 158 -26.84 9.58 -22.29
N ARG A 159 -27.70 10.59 -22.16
CA ARG A 159 -28.67 11.05 -23.16
C ARG A 159 -27.99 11.64 -24.37
N SER A 160 -26.83 12.28 -24.24
CA SER A 160 -26.05 12.70 -25.41
C SER A 160 -25.63 11.50 -26.24
N ASP A 161 -25.06 10.49 -25.59
CA ASP A 161 -24.57 9.26 -26.24
C ASP A 161 -25.72 8.39 -26.75
N VAL A 162 -26.81 8.35 -25.98
CA VAL A 162 -28.05 7.65 -26.28
C VAL A 162 -28.90 8.43 -27.29
N ASP A 163 -28.84 9.76 -27.45
CA ASP A 163 -29.51 10.49 -28.54
C ASP A 163 -28.85 10.14 -29.89
N ALA A 164 -27.53 9.94 -29.89
CA ALA A 164 -26.80 9.40 -31.03
C ALA A 164 -27.09 7.90 -31.28
N GLU A 165 -27.46 7.14 -30.24
CA GLU A 165 -27.91 5.75 -30.34
C GLU A 165 -29.40 5.63 -30.69
N ILE A 166 -30.25 6.54 -30.21
CA ILE A 166 -31.67 6.70 -30.54
C ILE A 166 -31.80 7.14 -31.99
N GLY A 167 -30.93 8.01 -32.50
CA GLY A 167 -30.86 8.29 -33.93
C GLY A 167 -30.57 7.04 -34.76
N ARG A 168 -29.75 6.12 -34.26
CA ARG A 168 -29.47 4.82 -34.89
C ARG A 168 -30.65 3.84 -34.75
N ILE A 169 -31.28 3.77 -33.57
CA ILE A 169 -32.44 2.91 -33.29
C ILE A 169 -33.71 3.39 -34.00
N GLN A 170 -33.97 4.70 -34.08
CA GLN A 170 -35.05 5.31 -34.87
C GLN A 170 -34.83 5.14 -36.38
N ALA A 171 -33.57 5.01 -36.81
CA ALA A 171 -33.20 4.59 -38.16
C ALA A 171 -33.33 3.07 -38.38
N GLY A 172 -33.74 2.30 -37.35
CA GLY A 172 -34.02 0.87 -37.41
C GLY A 172 -32.88 -0.04 -36.93
N ASP A 173 -31.81 0.51 -36.36
CA ASP A 173 -30.62 -0.25 -35.95
C ASP A 173 -30.56 -0.37 -34.43
N ILE A 174 -31.10 -1.47 -33.88
CA ILE A 174 -31.02 -1.82 -32.46
C ILE A 174 -29.79 -2.72 -32.28
N PRO A 175 -28.69 -2.24 -31.69
CA PRO A 175 -27.55 -3.09 -31.37
C PRO A 175 -27.91 -3.93 -30.15
N LEU A 176 -28.64 -5.02 -30.35
CA LEU A 176 -28.78 -6.06 -29.36
C LEU A 176 -27.42 -6.73 -29.16
N LEU A 177 -27.05 -6.97 -27.90
CA LEU A 177 -25.98 -7.93 -27.62
C LEU A 177 -26.39 -9.26 -28.23
N ASP A 178 -25.58 -9.77 -29.16
CA ASP A 178 -25.79 -11.10 -29.69
C ASP A 178 -25.57 -12.14 -28.58
N ASP A 179 -26.14 -13.32 -28.78
CA ASP A 179 -26.00 -14.43 -27.83
C ASP A 179 -24.54 -14.76 -27.49
N THR A 180 -23.61 -14.46 -28.40
CA THR A 180 -22.17 -14.68 -28.22
C THR A 180 -21.55 -13.65 -27.28
N ALA A 181 -21.80 -12.35 -27.47
CA ALA A 181 -21.32 -11.29 -26.59
C ALA A 181 -21.92 -11.41 -25.18
N LEU A 182 -23.17 -11.85 -25.07
CA LEU A 182 -23.79 -12.08 -23.75
C LEU A 182 -23.08 -13.22 -22.99
N ARG A 183 -22.76 -14.32 -23.68
CA ARG A 183 -22.01 -15.44 -23.10
C ARG A 183 -20.59 -15.04 -22.72
N ASP A 184 -19.90 -14.27 -23.56
CA ASP A 184 -18.54 -13.79 -23.29
C ASP A 184 -18.51 -12.89 -22.04
N ARG A 185 -19.42 -11.90 -21.95
CA ARG A 185 -19.55 -11.05 -20.76
C ARG A 185 -19.88 -11.84 -19.50
N PHE A 186 -20.74 -12.85 -19.61
CA PHE A 186 -21.04 -13.73 -18.49
C PHE A 186 -19.82 -14.56 -18.06
N GLN A 187 -19.00 -15.05 -19.00
CA GLN A 187 -17.75 -15.75 -18.67
C GLN A 187 -16.73 -14.82 -18.00
N GLN A 188 -16.63 -13.58 -18.46
CA GLN A 188 -15.80 -12.55 -17.81
C GLN A 188 -16.26 -12.30 -16.37
N PHE A 189 -17.57 -12.16 -16.15
CA PHE A 189 -18.16 -12.05 -14.81
C PHE A 189 -17.76 -13.23 -13.91
N LEU A 190 -17.90 -14.47 -14.40
CA LEU A 190 -17.52 -15.67 -13.65
C LEU A 190 -16.02 -15.72 -13.31
N GLN A 191 -15.17 -15.27 -14.23
CA GLN A 191 -13.74 -15.22 -14.01
C GLN A 191 -13.40 -14.23 -12.89
N MET A 192 -13.88 -12.99 -12.99
CA MET A 192 -13.65 -11.96 -11.98
C MET A 192 -14.26 -12.33 -10.62
N ALA A 193 -15.43 -12.98 -10.58
CA ALA A 193 -16.06 -13.43 -9.35
C ALA A 193 -15.22 -14.47 -8.59
N ARG A 194 -14.52 -15.36 -9.31
CA ARG A 194 -13.61 -16.36 -8.74
C ARG A 194 -12.29 -15.74 -8.29
N GLU A 195 -11.75 -14.81 -9.07
CA GLU A 195 -10.55 -14.05 -8.68
C GLU A 195 -10.78 -13.30 -7.38
N LEU A 196 -11.93 -12.63 -7.24
CA LEU A 196 -12.28 -11.92 -6.01
C LEU A 196 -12.28 -12.83 -4.76
N LEU A 197 -12.69 -14.09 -4.88
CA LEU A 197 -12.61 -15.07 -3.79
C LEU A 197 -11.17 -15.45 -3.43
N ALA A 198 -10.28 -15.51 -4.43
CA ALA A 198 -8.86 -15.74 -4.19
C ALA A 198 -8.21 -14.53 -3.51
N ASP A 199 -8.58 -13.33 -3.93
CA ASP A 199 -8.13 -12.05 -3.38
C ASP A 199 -8.36 -11.96 -1.86
N PHE A 200 -9.53 -12.39 -1.37
CA PHE A 200 -9.79 -12.46 0.09
C PHE A 200 -8.80 -13.35 0.85
N ARG A 201 -8.49 -14.52 0.30
CA ARG A 201 -7.57 -15.47 0.93
C ARG A 201 -6.14 -14.94 0.94
N GLU A 202 -5.77 -14.20 -0.10
CA GLU A 202 -4.46 -13.55 -0.18
C GLU A 202 -4.32 -12.44 0.85
N VAL A 203 -5.33 -11.57 0.99
CA VAL A 203 -5.37 -10.55 2.05
C VAL A 203 -5.24 -11.19 3.44
N GLU A 204 -5.98 -12.27 3.70
CA GLU A 204 -5.86 -13.02 4.95
C GLU A 204 -4.43 -13.55 5.18
N HIS A 205 -3.80 -14.11 4.15
CA HIS A 205 -2.43 -14.61 4.22
C HIS A 205 -1.43 -13.49 4.55
N ASN A 206 -1.57 -12.33 3.89
CA ASN A 206 -0.72 -11.16 4.11
C ASN A 206 -0.80 -10.67 5.56
N PHE A 207 -2.00 -10.61 6.14
CA PHE A 207 -2.18 -10.25 7.55
C PHE A 207 -1.55 -11.28 8.51
N ARG A 208 -1.64 -12.57 8.22
CA ARG A 208 -0.97 -13.61 9.03
C ARG A 208 0.55 -13.51 8.95
N HIS A 209 1.09 -13.17 7.77
CA HIS A 209 2.52 -12.99 7.58
C HIS A 209 3.03 -11.74 8.30
N LEU A 210 2.30 -10.63 8.22
CA LEU A 210 2.57 -9.42 8.99
C LEU A 210 2.59 -9.73 10.49
N ASP A 211 1.56 -10.40 11.00
CA ASP A 211 1.48 -10.76 12.42
C ASP A 211 2.68 -11.60 12.88
N ARG A 212 3.14 -12.55 12.05
CA ARG A 212 4.36 -13.31 12.34
C ARG A 212 5.60 -12.41 12.39
N LYS A 213 5.79 -11.54 11.40
CA LYS A 213 6.92 -10.58 11.37
C LYS A 213 6.91 -9.67 12.60
N VAL A 214 5.73 -9.19 12.99
CA VAL A 214 5.54 -8.37 14.18
C VAL A 214 5.92 -9.14 15.44
N ARG A 215 5.49 -10.40 15.60
CA ARG A 215 5.92 -11.25 16.73
C ARG A 215 7.42 -11.49 16.76
N GLU A 216 8.04 -11.78 15.61
CA GLU A 216 9.47 -11.97 15.49
C GLU A 216 10.23 -10.71 15.93
N ARG A 217 9.80 -9.53 15.48
CA ARG A 217 10.38 -8.26 15.89
C ARG A 217 10.20 -7.97 17.37
N ILE A 218 9.01 -8.17 17.92
CA ILE A 218 8.77 -7.99 19.35
C ILE A 218 9.69 -8.90 20.19
N THR A 219 9.92 -10.14 19.74
CA THR A 219 10.79 -11.09 20.45
C THR A 219 12.26 -10.67 20.43
N LEU A 220 12.70 -10.03 19.34
CA LEU A 220 14.08 -9.57 19.14
C LEU A 220 14.29 -8.12 19.62
N TRP A 221 13.26 -7.45 20.14
CA TRP A 221 13.32 -6.04 20.49
C TRP A 221 13.89 -5.80 21.89
N GLU A 222 14.94 -4.98 21.95
CA GLU A 222 15.62 -4.58 23.21
C GLU A 222 15.45 -3.08 23.55
N GLY A 223 14.67 -2.32 22.76
CA GLY A 223 14.47 -0.88 22.93
C GLY A 223 13.23 -0.49 23.75
N SER A 224 12.91 0.81 23.80
CA SER A 224 11.74 1.32 24.54
C SER A 224 10.41 0.98 23.85
N LYS A 225 9.35 0.75 24.66
CA LYS A 225 7.99 0.44 24.20
C LYS A 225 7.44 1.47 23.21
N GLY A 226 7.74 2.76 23.40
CA GLY A 226 7.26 3.84 22.53
C GLY A 226 7.71 3.66 21.07
N LYS A 227 9.01 3.41 20.86
CA LYS A 227 9.57 3.20 19.51
C LYS A 227 9.06 1.92 18.85
N LEU A 228 8.92 0.83 19.61
CA LEU A 228 8.33 -0.42 19.11
C LEU A 228 6.87 -0.24 18.69
N LEU A 229 6.10 0.52 19.48
CA LEU A 229 4.71 0.80 19.18
C LEU A 229 4.58 1.69 17.94
N GLU A 230 5.47 2.69 17.81
CA GLU A 230 5.52 3.59 16.65
C GLU A 230 5.90 2.84 15.36
N GLU A 231 6.89 1.96 15.39
CA GLU A 231 7.25 1.11 14.24
C GLU A 231 6.14 0.13 13.86
N ILE A 232 5.52 -0.57 14.83
CA ILE A 232 4.48 -1.57 14.56
C ILE A 232 3.14 -0.92 14.18
N MET A 233 2.75 0.17 14.84
CA MET A 233 1.54 0.92 14.48
C MET A 233 1.72 1.61 13.13
N GLY A 234 2.91 2.12 12.84
CA GLY A 234 3.28 2.66 11.52
C GLY A 234 3.16 1.63 10.41
N GLU A 235 3.60 0.38 10.62
CA GLU A 235 3.42 -0.71 9.64
C GLU A 235 1.96 -1.17 9.49
N ARG A 236 1.17 -1.11 10.58
CA ARG A 236 -0.26 -1.45 10.55
C ARG A 236 -1.07 -0.38 9.84
N GLU A 237 -0.81 0.89 10.13
CA GLU A 237 -1.38 2.02 9.40
C GLU A 237 -0.93 1.98 7.95
N ALA A 238 0.35 1.68 7.66
CA ALA A 238 0.83 1.51 6.30
C ALA A 238 0.08 0.43 5.52
N ILE A 239 -0.40 -0.64 6.15
CA ILE A 239 -1.17 -1.70 5.48
C ILE A 239 -2.66 -1.37 5.38
N ALA A 240 -3.26 -0.74 6.40
CA ALA A 240 -4.64 -0.28 6.32
C ALA A 240 -4.80 0.91 5.34
N ASP A 241 -3.83 1.80 5.32
CA ASP A 241 -3.71 2.95 4.40
C ASP A 241 -3.02 2.62 3.08
N SER A 242 -2.51 1.40 2.94
CA SER A 242 -2.08 0.90 1.64
C SER A 242 -3.26 0.97 0.66
N ASP A 243 -2.97 1.18 -0.62
CA ASP A 243 -3.98 1.17 -1.68
C ASP A 243 -4.80 -0.15 -1.65
N GLN A 244 -4.20 -1.22 -1.13
CA GLN A 244 -4.75 -2.54 -0.93
C GLN A 244 -5.75 -2.58 0.25
N GLY A 245 -5.39 -2.03 1.40
CA GLY A 245 -6.26 -1.97 2.58
C GLY A 245 -7.45 -1.03 2.37
N LYS A 246 -7.20 0.13 1.76
CA LYS A 246 -8.25 1.10 1.40
C LYS A 246 -9.23 0.52 0.39
N SER A 247 -8.74 -0.17 -0.64
CA SER A 247 -9.61 -0.82 -1.63
C SER A 247 -10.40 -1.98 -1.03
N PHE A 248 -9.81 -2.78 -0.14
CA PHE A 248 -10.52 -3.83 0.59
C PHE A 248 -11.62 -3.28 1.51
N ASN A 249 -11.33 -2.23 2.28
CA ASN A 249 -12.31 -1.62 3.18
C ASN A 249 -13.45 -0.96 2.41
N ALA A 250 -13.15 -0.20 1.36
CA ALA A 250 -14.17 0.39 0.49
C ALA A 250 -15.06 -0.68 -0.17
N PHE A 251 -14.46 -1.80 -0.56
CA PHE A 251 -15.17 -2.97 -1.06
C PHE A 251 -16.05 -3.63 0.01
N TRP A 252 -15.56 -3.78 1.23
CA TRP A 252 -16.30 -4.39 2.33
C TRP A 252 -17.49 -3.53 2.75
N ASP A 253 -17.28 -2.21 2.86
CA ASP A 253 -18.33 -1.23 3.11
C ASP A 253 -19.40 -1.26 2.00
N PHE A 254 -18.97 -1.42 0.75
CA PHE A 254 -19.85 -1.59 -0.39
C PHE A 254 -20.67 -2.88 -0.29
N LEU A 255 -20.04 -4.02 0.01
CA LEU A 255 -20.73 -5.30 0.17
C LEU A 255 -21.68 -5.30 1.36
N MET A 256 -21.39 -4.55 2.42
CA MET A 256 -22.25 -4.43 3.60
C MET A 256 -23.48 -3.55 3.39
N SER A 257 -23.57 -2.83 2.27
CA SER A 257 -24.71 -2.00 1.94
C SER A 257 -25.94 -2.86 1.56
N PRO A 258 -27.06 -2.80 2.31
CA PRO A 258 -28.24 -3.63 2.05
C PRO A 258 -28.86 -3.38 0.66
N SER A 259 -28.91 -2.12 0.23
CA SER A 259 -29.49 -1.74 -1.07
C SER A 259 -28.69 -2.32 -2.25
N ARG A 260 -27.36 -2.39 -2.12
CA ARG A 260 -26.48 -2.94 -3.17
C ARG A 260 -26.54 -4.46 -3.23
N GLN A 261 -26.73 -5.13 -2.08
CA GLN A 261 -26.96 -6.58 -2.04
C GLN A 261 -28.29 -6.95 -2.72
N GLU A 262 -29.34 -6.17 -2.49
CA GLU A 262 -30.64 -6.35 -3.14
C GLU A 262 -30.56 -6.10 -4.66
N GLU A 263 -29.87 -5.04 -5.08
CA GLU A 263 -29.60 -4.74 -6.49
C GLU A 263 -28.85 -5.91 -7.16
N LEU A 264 -27.75 -6.37 -6.57
CA LEU A 264 -26.96 -7.48 -7.08
C LEU A 264 -27.78 -8.77 -7.22
N SER A 265 -28.59 -9.08 -6.22
CA SER A 265 -29.45 -10.27 -6.23
C SER A 265 -30.46 -10.22 -7.37
N ARG A 266 -31.07 -9.06 -7.61
CA ARG A 266 -32.02 -8.84 -8.71
C ARG A 266 -31.33 -8.97 -10.08
N LEU A 267 -30.18 -8.32 -10.25
CA LEU A 267 -29.40 -8.38 -11.50
C LEU A 267 -28.96 -9.81 -11.82
N LEU A 268 -28.48 -10.55 -10.82
CA LEU A 268 -28.11 -11.96 -10.99
C LEU A 268 -29.31 -12.82 -11.37
N GLU A 269 -30.47 -12.61 -10.74
CA GLU A 269 -31.68 -13.36 -11.08
C GLU A 269 -32.13 -13.11 -12.52
N GLN A 270 -32.12 -11.84 -12.97
CA GLN A 270 -32.42 -11.46 -14.34
C GLN A 270 -31.44 -12.09 -15.34
N VAL A 271 -30.14 -11.93 -15.12
CA VAL A 271 -29.09 -12.43 -16.02
C VAL A 271 -29.11 -13.96 -16.10
N LEU A 272 -29.28 -14.66 -14.97
CA LEU A 272 -29.36 -16.13 -14.94
C LEU A 272 -30.66 -16.68 -15.54
N SER A 273 -31.68 -15.84 -15.74
CA SER A 273 -32.92 -16.22 -16.43
C SER A 273 -32.83 -16.10 -17.96
N LEU A 274 -31.79 -15.46 -18.49
CA LEU A 274 -31.65 -15.22 -19.93
C LEU A 274 -31.39 -16.53 -20.70
N PRO A 275 -32.13 -16.81 -21.80
CA PRO A 275 -32.01 -18.08 -22.54
C PRO A 275 -30.57 -18.46 -22.98
N PRO A 276 -29.73 -17.52 -23.47
CA PRO A 276 -28.36 -17.85 -23.87
C PRO A 276 -27.46 -18.25 -22.71
N ILE A 277 -27.78 -17.80 -21.48
CA ILE A 277 -27.04 -18.08 -20.24
C ILE A 277 -27.56 -19.36 -19.59
N VAL A 278 -28.87 -19.59 -19.58
CA VAL A 278 -29.44 -20.88 -19.15
C VAL A 278 -28.87 -22.04 -19.97
N ALA A 279 -28.65 -21.83 -21.27
CA ALA A 279 -28.00 -22.80 -22.16
C ALA A 279 -26.52 -23.11 -21.79
N MET A 280 -25.87 -22.27 -21.00
CA MET A 280 -24.51 -22.53 -20.49
C MET A 280 -24.50 -23.42 -19.24
N GLU A 281 -25.67 -23.76 -18.69
CA GLU A 281 -25.83 -24.53 -17.44
C GLU A 281 -24.99 -23.98 -16.27
N PRO A 282 -25.17 -22.69 -15.89
CA PRO A 282 -24.42 -22.09 -14.80
C PRO A 282 -24.71 -22.78 -13.47
N ASP A 283 -23.69 -22.89 -12.63
CA ASP A 283 -23.79 -23.46 -11.29
C ASP A 283 -24.88 -22.76 -10.47
N ALA A 284 -25.79 -23.52 -9.85
CA ALA A 284 -26.90 -22.97 -9.08
C ALA A 284 -26.44 -22.11 -7.88
N ARG A 285 -25.19 -22.33 -7.43
CA ARG A 285 -24.54 -21.55 -6.37
C ARG A 285 -24.24 -20.10 -6.78
N LEU A 286 -24.18 -19.81 -8.09
CA LEU A 286 -23.91 -18.47 -8.61
C LEU A 286 -24.94 -17.43 -8.17
N ARG A 287 -26.19 -17.87 -7.94
CA ARG A 287 -27.27 -17.03 -7.38
C ARG A 287 -26.94 -16.47 -5.99
N ARG A 288 -26.05 -17.13 -5.25
CA ARG A 288 -25.68 -16.81 -3.87
C ARG A 288 -24.21 -16.43 -3.71
N VAL A 289 -23.52 -16.11 -4.81
CA VAL A 289 -22.09 -15.74 -4.78
C VAL A 289 -21.81 -14.55 -3.86
N HIS A 290 -22.74 -13.62 -3.73
CA HIS A 290 -22.61 -12.49 -2.81
C HIS A 290 -22.59 -12.93 -1.33
N HIS A 291 -23.29 -14.02 -0.96
CA HIS A 291 -23.18 -14.59 0.38
C HIS A 291 -21.82 -15.26 0.60
N ASP A 292 -21.30 -15.97 -0.42
CA ASP A 292 -19.98 -16.58 -0.35
C ASP A 292 -18.88 -15.50 -0.19
N TRP A 293 -19.01 -14.35 -0.86
CA TRP A 293 -18.13 -13.19 -0.65
C TRP A 293 -18.25 -12.60 0.75
N LEU A 294 -19.48 -12.50 1.28
CA LEU A 294 -19.72 -11.97 2.62
C LEU A 294 -19.13 -12.89 3.70
N GLU A 295 -19.28 -14.21 3.54
CA GLU A 295 -18.69 -15.20 4.45
C GLU A 295 -17.16 -15.16 4.41
N ALA A 296 -16.56 -15.10 3.21
CA ALA A 296 -15.11 -15.01 3.03
C ALA A 296 -14.52 -13.72 3.65
N GLY A 297 -15.19 -12.58 3.42
CA GLY A 297 -14.76 -11.32 4.00
C GLY A 297 -14.97 -11.26 5.52
N GLU A 298 -16.05 -11.86 6.06
CA GLU A 298 -16.29 -11.91 7.50
C GLU A 298 -15.21 -12.76 8.20
N HIS A 299 -14.82 -13.89 7.59
CA HIS A 299 -13.72 -14.71 8.08
C HIS A 299 -12.42 -13.92 8.15
N THR A 300 -12.09 -13.18 7.08
CA THR A 300 -10.91 -12.33 7.00
C THR A 300 -10.92 -11.26 8.10
N GLN A 301 -12.05 -10.57 8.28
CA GLN A 301 -12.21 -9.55 9.32
C GLN A 301 -12.07 -10.12 10.74
N ARG A 302 -12.66 -11.29 11.03
CA ARG A 302 -12.49 -11.96 12.33
C ARG A 302 -11.05 -12.35 12.58
N THR A 303 -10.34 -12.85 11.56
CA THR A 303 -8.91 -13.17 11.67
C THR A 303 -8.10 -11.93 11.98
N VAL A 304 -8.32 -10.81 11.27
CA VAL A 304 -7.64 -9.53 11.53
C VAL A 304 -7.95 -8.98 12.93
N ALA A 305 -9.20 -9.06 13.36
CA ALA A 305 -9.62 -8.62 14.70
C ALA A 305 -8.94 -9.43 15.81
N ARG A 306 -8.90 -10.76 15.67
CA ARG A 306 -8.24 -11.66 16.63
C ARG A 306 -6.74 -11.42 16.71
N LEU A 307 -6.07 -11.21 15.58
CA LEU A 307 -4.65 -10.89 15.54
C LEU A 307 -4.37 -9.54 16.23
N SER A 308 -5.20 -8.54 15.96
CA SER A 308 -5.12 -7.22 16.63
C SER A 308 -5.30 -7.32 18.15
N GLU A 309 -6.25 -8.14 18.61
CA GLU A 309 -6.49 -8.37 20.04
C GLU A 309 -5.32 -9.10 20.71
N GLN A 310 -4.74 -10.11 20.04
CA GLN A 310 -3.56 -10.83 20.52
C GLN A 310 -2.34 -9.92 20.66
N LEU A 311 -2.09 -9.05 19.68
CA LEU A 311 -1.02 -8.07 19.73
C LEU A 311 -1.18 -7.15 20.94
N ARG A 312 -2.39 -6.59 21.11
CA ARG A 312 -2.70 -5.71 22.23
C ARG A 312 -2.47 -6.39 23.58
N ARG A 313 -2.97 -7.62 23.73
CA ARG A 313 -2.77 -8.41 24.95
C ARG A 313 -1.29 -8.68 25.23
N PHE A 314 -0.51 -8.97 24.20
CA PHE A 314 0.93 -9.21 24.36
C PHE A 314 1.69 -7.94 24.79
N LEU A 315 1.32 -6.78 24.24
CA LEU A 315 1.87 -5.47 24.63
C LEU A 315 1.46 -5.07 26.06
N ASP A 316 0.26 -5.47 26.48
CA ASP A 316 -0.24 -5.25 27.85
C ASP A 316 0.49 -6.17 28.85
N ASP A 317 0.75 -7.44 28.49
CA ASP A 317 1.48 -8.40 29.34
C ASP A 317 2.96 -8.00 29.58
N GLN A 318 3.62 -7.39 28.59
CA GLN A 318 4.98 -6.83 28.74
C GLN A 318 5.03 -5.66 29.74
N ALA A 319 4.03 -4.78 29.73
CA ALA A 319 3.94 -3.67 30.69
C ALA A 319 3.81 -4.18 32.14
N TRP A 320 3.16 -5.33 32.34
CA TRP A 320 3.09 -5.96 33.66
C TRP A 320 4.47 -6.45 34.14
N LEU A 321 5.31 -6.98 33.25
CA LEU A 321 6.67 -7.43 33.59
C LEU A 321 7.62 -6.26 33.88
N GLU A 322 7.54 -5.17 33.12
CA GLU A 322 8.33 -3.95 33.39
C GLU A 322 7.93 -3.29 34.70
N ASN A 323 6.62 -3.12 34.95
CA ASN A 323 6.12 -2.60 36.22
C ASN A 323 6.52 -3.50 37.39
N ARG A 324 6.50 -4.82 37.20
CA ARG A 324 6.99 -5.77 38.20
C ARG A 324 8.49 -5.58 38.45
N ARG A 325 9.31 -5.39 37.41
CA ARG A 325 10.75 -5.14 37.55
C ARG A 325 11.04 -3.82 38.28
N ILE A 326 10.27 -2.76 38.03
CA ILE A 326 10.38 -1.50 38.78
C ILE A 326 10.09 -1.75 40.26
N MET A 327 9.02 -2.50 40.56
CA MET A 327 8.68 -2.87 41.93
C MET A 327 9.76 -3.76 42.57
N ASP A 328 10.36 -4.69 41.83
CA ASP A 328 11.45 -5.54 42.33
C ASP A 328 12.71 -4.70 42.62
N ILE A 329 13.04 -3.72 41.78
CA ILE A 329 14.15 -2.78 42.01
C ILE A 329 13.88 -1.94 43.27
N LEU A 330 12.68 -1.37 43.40
CA LEU A 330 12.27 -0.61 44.59
C LEU A 330 12.36 -1.46 45.86
N HIS A 331 11.80 -2.68 45.85
CA HIS A 331 11.91 -3.60 46.98
C HIS A 331 13.37 -3.97 47.27
N SER A 332 14.21 -4.11 46.24
CA SER A 332 15.63 -4.35 46.45
C SER A 332 16.28 -3.14 47.13
N VAL A 333 15.98 -1.92 46.70
CA VAL A 333 16.52 -0.69 47.30
C VAL A 333 16.04 -0.56 48.76
N GLU A 334 14.77 -0.82 49.04
CA GLU A 334 14.22 -0.86 50.40
C GLU A 334 14.89 -1.93 51.26
N THR A 335 15.12 -3.13 50.72
CA THR A 335 15.78 -4.22 51.43
C THR A 335 17.22 -3.88 51.76
N HIS A 336 17.97 -3.30 50.82
CA HIS A 336 19.34 -2.84 51.05
C HIS A 336 19.37 -1.68 52.06
N ALA A 337 18.43 -0.73 51.99
CA ALA A 337 18.30 0.36 52.94
C ALA A 337 17.98 -0.13 54.36
N LEU A 338 17.11 -1.14 54.50
CA LEU A 338 16.80 -1.77 55.79
C LEU A 338 18.00 -2.56 56.35
N ALA A 339 18.76 -3.24 55.50
CA ALA A 339 19.96 -3.97 55.91
C ALA A 339 21.07 -3.02 56.43
N LEU A 340 21.18 -1.82 55.86
CA LEU A 340 22.12 -0.78 56.25
C LEU A 340 21.64 0.08 57.44
N ARG A 341 20.48 -0.23 58.04
CA ARG A 341 19.88 0.58 59.12
C ARG A 341 20.74 0.65 60.38
N GLU A 342 21.40 -0.45 60.74
CA GLU A 342 22.25 -0.53 61.94
C GLU A 342 23.70 -0.09 61.69
N ASP A 343 24.13 -0.03 60.41
CA ASP A 343 25.48 0.33 59.98
C ASP A 343 25.39 1.45 58.92
N LEU A 344 24.82 2.58 59.36
CA LEU A 344 24.64 3.76 58.53
C LEU A 344 26.02 4.25 58.06
N PRO A 345 26.23 4.50 56.76
CA PRO A 345 27.50 4.99 56.27
C PRO A 345 27.86 6.31 56.97
N ALA A 346 28.98 6.31 57.68
CA ALA A 346 29.46 7.48 58.40
C ALA A 346 30.22 8.42 57.43
N GLY A 347 29.81 9.69 57.38
CA GLY A 347 30.41 10.73 56.54
C GLY A 347 29.57 11.09 55.30
N ASN A 348 30.14 11.87 54.39
CA ASN A 348 29.50 12.23 53.12
C ASN A 348 29.60 11.03 52.16
N PHE A 349 28.53 10.25 52.06
CA PHE A 349 28.47 9.07 51.19
C PHE A 349 27.94 9.37 49.79
N VAL A 350 27.07 10.38 49.68
CA VAL A 350 26.50 10.91 48.44
C VAL A 350 26.37 12.42 48.59
N SER A 351 26.84 13.15 47.58
CA SER A 351 26.57 14.58 47.42
C SER A 351 25.35 14.76 46.54
N LEU A 352 24.26 15.27 47.12
CA LEU A 352 23.09 15.73 46.39
C LEU A 352 23.17 17.25 46.29
N ASP A 353 22.97 17.79 45.10
CA ASP A 353 22.90 19.23 44.92
C ASP A 353 21.70 19.77 45.71
N GLU A 354 21.95 20.63 46.69
CA GLU A 354 20.88 21.33 47.38
C GLU A 354 20.19 22.29 46.40
N PRO A 355 18.86 22.41 46.45
CA PRO A 355 18.16 23.43 45.70
C PRO A 355 18.61 24.82 46.19
N CYS A 356 19.57 25.40 45.48
CA CYS A 356 20.09 26.74 45.75
C CYS A 356 19.46 27.76 44.80
N ALA A 357 19.13 28.93 45.33
CA ALA A 357 18.86 30.07 44.48
C ALA A 357 20.18 30.49 43.83
N THR A 358 20.21 30.58 42.49
CA THR A 358 21.37 31.14 41.79
C THR A 358 21.51 32.60 42.18
N ILE A 359 22.54 32.93 42.96
CA ILE A 359 22.83 34.32 43.36
C ILE A 359 23.71 34.92 42.27
N GLU A 360 23.10 35.74 41.40
CA GLU A 360 23.85 36.56 40.43
C GLU A 360 24.06 37.96 41.01
N LEU A 361 25.31 38.34 41.30
CA LEU A 361 25.61 39.72 41.70
C LEU A 361 25.60 40.65 40.48
N PRO A 362 25.15 41.92 40.61
CA PRO A 362 25.08 42.86 39.48
C PRO A 362 26.42 43.11 38.76
N LEU A 363 27.55 42.83 39.42
CA LEU A 363 28.91 42.99 38.89
C LEU A 363 29.57 41.66 38.48
N GLU A 364 28.91 40.51 38.71
CA GLU A 364 29.39 39.19 38.29
C GLU A 364 29.10 38.88 36.82
N ARG A 365 28.21 39.66 36.20
CA ARG A 365 28.05 39.65 34.74
C ARG A 365 29.23 40.39 34.12
N PRO A 366 30.18 39.72 33.45
CA PRO A 366 31.19 40.44 32.69
C PRO A 366 30.48 41.32 31.66
N LEU A 367 30.96 42.56 31.47
CA LEU A 367 30.41 43.53 30.51
C LEU A 367 30.31 42.97 29.08
N TYR A 368 31.04 41.89 28.81
CA TYR A 368 31.09 41.20 27.54
C TYR A 368 31.43 39.72 27.77
N HIS A 369 30.57 38.82 27.32
CA HIS A 369 30.95 37.43 27.06
C HIS A 369 31.34 37.33 25.59
N PRO A 370 32.59 36.95 25.24
CA PRO A 370 32.94 36.69 23.86
C PRO A 370 32.01 35.59 23.32
N PRO A 371 31.27 35.82 22.23
CA PRO A 371 30.49 34.75 21.62
C PRO A 371 31.48 33.65 21.24
N LEU A 372 31.19 32.41 21.66
CA LEU A 372 31.89 31.23 21.15
C LEU A 372 31.76 31.27 19.63
N LYS A 373 32.84 31.57 18.92
CA LYS A 373 32.90 31.44 17.47
C LYS A 373 32.83 29.95 17.16
N VAL A 374 31.62 29.49 16.88
CA VAL A 374 31.39 28.18 16.29
C VAL A 374 32.08 28.19 14.94
N TYR A 375 33.20 27.48 14.82
CA TYR A 375 33.81 27.21 13.52
C TYR A 375 32.93 26.19 12.82
N ILE A 376 31.99 26.68 12.00
CA ILE A 376 31.29 25.85 11.02
C ILE A 376 32.31 25.59 9.91
N SER A 377 32.95 24.43 9.96
CA SER A 377 33.74 23.95 8.83
C SER A 377 32.81 23.75 7.64
N ASP A 378 33.11 24.43 6.52
CA ASP A 378 32.47 24.24 5.22
C ASP A 378 32.71 22.80 4.76
N ARG A 379 31.86 21.88 5.23
CA ARG A 379 31.66 20.57 4.62
C ARG A 379 30.45 20.69 3.75
N VAL A 380 30.60 20.23 2.50
CA VAL A 380 29.50 20.07 1.55
C VAL A 380 28.38 19.32 2.26
N LEU A 381 27.21 19.96 2.37
CA LEU A 381 26.00 19.39 2.95
C LEU A 381 25.57 18.22 2.06
N GLU A 382 25.74 17.00 2.55
CA GLU A 382 24.95 15.87 2.07
C GLU A 382 23.58 15.95 2.75
N GLU A 383 22.53 15.90 1.94
CA GLU A 383 21.14 15.91 2.37
C GLU A 383 20.87 14.66 3.21
N GLY A 384 20.91 14.86 4.52
CA GLY A 384 20.52 13.89 5.53
C GLY A 384 19.64 14.61 6.55
N GLU A 385 18.50 13.99 6.87
CA GLU A 385 17.56 14.44 7.89
C GLU A 385 18.28 14.51 9.25
N ALA A 386 18.81 15.68 9.57
CA ALA A 386 19.23 15.98 10.92
C ALA A 386 17.95 16.21 11.74
N GLU A 387 17.59 15.25 12.60
CA GLU A 387 16.72 15.51 13.74
C GLU A 387 17.39 16.58 14.63
N VAL A 388 17.11 17.84 14.33
CA VAL A 388 17.38 18.93 15.25
C VAL A 388 16.42 18.75 16.40
N ASP A 389 16.94 18.53 17.60
CA ASP A 389 16.14 18.45 18.82
C ASP A 389 15.52 19.83 19.12
N LEU A 390 14.38 20.09 18.49
CA LEU A 390 13.58 21.31 18.68
C LEU A 390 13.04 21.40 20.12
N ALA A 391 13.08 20.33 20.91
CA ALA A 391 12.61 20.31 22.30
C ALA A 391 13.38 21.32 23.19
N VAL A 392 14.63 21.62 22.84
CA VAL A 392 15.44 22.61 23.57
C VAL A 392 14.85 24.03 23.45
N LEU A 393 14.22 24.37 22.31
CA LEU A 393 13.53 25.66 22.13
C LEU A 393 12.24 25.78 22.95
N TYR A 394 11.57 24.65 23.22
CA TYR A 394 10.34 24.60 24.03
C TYR A 394 10.61 24.56 25.55
N SER A 395 11.85 24.29 25.97
CA SER A 395 12.20 24.11 27.39
C SER A 395 12.20 25.40 28.22
N GLN A 396 12.26 26.58 27.60
CA GLN A 396 12.39 27.87 28.31
C GLN A 396 11.16 28.77 28.23
N VAL A 397 10.26 28.58 27.26
CA VAL A 397 9.06 29.42 27.09
C VAL A 397 7.87 28.54 26.74
N VAL A 398 6.89 28.45 27.65
CA VAL A 398 5.65 27.69 27.44
C VAL A 398 4.76 28.47 26.48
N VAL A 399 4.69 28.03 25.22
CA VAL A 399 3.79 28.60 24.21
C VAL A 399 2.47 27.84 24.23
N ASP A 400 1.35 28.51 24.53
CA ASP A 400 0.02 27.90 24.52
C ASP A 400 -0.46 27.68 23.06
N ARG A 401 -0.29 26.45 22.58
CA ARG A 401 -0.70 26.01 21.24
C ARG A 401 -2.21 26.19 21.00
N ALA A 402 -3.04 26.15 22.05
CA ALA A 402 -4.47 26.37 21.94
C ALA A 402 -4.80 27.85 21.68
N GLU A 403 -3.99 28.78 22.20
CA GLU A 403 -4.14 30.22 21.93
C GLU A 403 -3.82 30.55 20.47
N LEU A 404 -2.71 30.02 19.94
CA LEU A 404 -2.32 30.25 18.54
C LEU A 404 -3.38 29.73 17.56
N THR A 405 -3.94 28.56 17.86
CA THR A 405 -5.03 27.94 17.09
C THR A 405 -6.31 28.79 17.14
N ARG A 406 -6.62 29.40 18.29
CA ARG A 406 -7.77 30.32 18.43
C ARG A 406 -7.58 31.58 17.57
N ASN A 407 -6.38 32.16 17.55
CA ASN A 407 -6.07 33.35 16.75
C ASN A 407 -6.26 33.08 15.25
N ILE A 408 -5.78 31.92 14.76
CA ILE A 408 -5.99 31.49 13.37
C ILE A 408 -7.48 31.32 13.06
N ARG A 409 -8.24 30.65 13.95
CA ARG A 409 -9.70 30.47 13.76
C ARG A 409 -10.45 31.78 13.75
N PHE A 410 -10.07 32.74 14.59
CA PHE A 410 -10.71 34.05 14.66
C PHE A 410 -10.56 34.80 13.31
N GLU A 411 -9.35 34.81 12.74
CA GLU A 411 -9.11 35.45 11.43
C GLU A 411 -9.83 34.73 10.28
N LEU A 412 -9.93 33.39 10.35
CA LEU A 412 -10.68 32.57 9.38
C LEU A 412 -12.21 32.64 9.53
N GLN A 413 -12.74 33.29 10.58
CA GLN A 413 -14.17 33.60 10.67
C GLN A 413 -14.53 34.81 9.80
N GLU A 414 -13.65 35.80 9.70
CA GLU A 414 -13.86 37.01 8.89
C GLU A 414 -13.45 36.81 7.42
N ARG A 415 -12.49 35.91 7.15
CA ARG A 415 -11.91 35.68 5.81
C ARG A 415 -11.88 34.20 5.46
N SER A 416 -12.12 33.88 4.19
CA SER A 416 -12.04 32.50 3.69
C SER A 416 -10.62 31.96 3.55
N ARG A 417 -9.62 32.85 3.41
CA ARG A 417 -8.18 32.54 3.32
C ARG A 417 -7.37 33.65 3.98
N VAL A 418 -6.35 33.28 4.76
CA VAL A 418 -5.42 34.21 5.43
C VAL A 418 -4.01 33.62 5.39
N SER A 419 -2.98 34.45 5.14
CA SER A 419 -1.59 33.99 5.23
C SER A 419 -1.06 34.11 6.66
N LEU A 420 -0.10 33.26 7.03
CA LEU A 420 0.50 33.28 8.36
C LEU A 420 1.17 34.63 8.67
N GLY A 421 1.79 35.27 7.69
CA GLY A 421 2.31 36.64 7.86
C GLY A 421 1.22 37.67 8.19
N GLU A 422 0.03 37.54 7.60
CA GLU A 422 -1.12 38.40 7.95
C GLU A 422 -1.62 38.13 9.38
N VAL A 423 -1.69 36.87 9.80
CA VAL A 423 -2.09 36.52 11.19
C VAL A 423 -1.11 37.13 12.19
N ILE A 424 0.19 37.02 11.94
CA ILE A 424 1.23 37.53 12.85
C ILE A 424 1.29 39.06 12.84
N SER A 425 0.93 39.71 11.72
CA SER A 425 0.82 41.18 11.66
C SER A 425 -0.29 41.73 12.56
N ARG A 426 -1.36 40.96 12.76
CA ARG A 426 -2.53 41.33 13.58
C ARG A 426 -2.39 40.87 15.02
N HIS A 427 -1.76 39.71 15.22
CA HIS A 427 -1.45 39.11 16.51
C HIS A 427 0.07 39.00 16.64
N PRO A 428 0.75 40.09 17.06
CA PRO A 428 2.20 40.12 17.13
C PRO A 428 2.73 39.10 18.14
N LEU A 429 3.83 38.45 17.78
CA LEU A 429 4.49 37.42 18.60
C LEU A 429 4.95 38.02 19.93
N ARG A 430 4.54 37.39 21.03
CA ARG A 430 4.92 37.77 22.40
C ARG A 430 6.13 37.00 22.90
N HIS A 431 6.31 35.76 22.42
CA HIS A 431 7.38 34.85 22.82
C HIS A 431 8.42 34.64 21.70
N GLY A 432 8.39 35.50 20.68
CA GLY A 432 9.38 35.55 19.62
C GLY A 432 9.48 34.29 18.75
N LEU A 433 10.69 33.77 18.55
CA LEU A 433 10.95 32.67 17.60
C LEU A 433 10.25 31.37 17.99
N ALA A 434 10.14 31.06 19.28
CA ALA A 434 9.47 29.85 19.75
C ALA A 434 7.98 29.84 19.35
N GLU A 435 7.34 31.01 19.40
CA GLU A 435 5.95 31.19 18.98
C GLU A 435 5.81 31.13 17.45
N LEU A 436 6.78 31.64 16.70
CA LEU A 436 6.81 31.52 15.23
C LEU A 436 6.90 30.06 14.78
N VAL A 437 7.78 29.27 15.40
CA VAL A 437 7.93 27.84 15.10
C VAL A 437 6.65 27.08 15.49
N ALA A 438 6.05 27.41 16.63
CA ALA A 438 4.77 26.83 17.03
C ALA A 438 3.64 27.20 16.04
N TYR A 439 3.62 28.42 15.51
CA TYR A 439 2.70 28.85 14.46
C TYR A 439 2.88 28.06 13.16
N LEU A 440 4.12 27.80 12.74
CA LEU A 440 4.42 26.97 11.56
C LEU A 440 3.99 25.52 11.77
N GLN A 441 4.19 24.96 12.97
CA GLN A 441 3.76 23.60 13.29
C GLN A 441 2.22 23.49 13.34
N VAL A 442 1.53 24.51 13.87
CA VAL A 442 0.06 24.57 13.85
C VAL A 442 -0.46 24.75 12.42
N ALA A 443 0.25 25.49 11.58
CA ALA A 443 -0.08 25.64 10.17
C ALA A 443 0.13 24.34 9.38
N ALA A 444 1.21 23.59 9.66
CA ALA A 444 1.48 22.29 9.03
C ALA A 444 0.42 21.23 9.38
N ASP A 445 -0.08 21.25 10.62
CA ASP A 445 -1.17 20.36 11.07
C ASP A 445 -2.57 20.84 10.60
N TRP A 446 -2.65 21.96 9.88
CA TRP A 446 -3.94 22.52 9.45
C TRP A 446 -4.45 21.81 8.17
N PRO A 447 -5.70 21.30 8.15
CA PRO A 447 -6.19 20.43 7.07
C PRO A 447 -6.20 21.04 5.66
N GLU A 448 -6.24 22.37 5.55
CA GLU A 448 -6.23 23.10 4.29
C GLU A 448 -5.16 24.20 4.27
N ALA A 449 -3.96 23.86 4.73
CA ALA A 449 -2.78 24.72 4.54
C ALA A 449 -2.16 24.49 3.17
N VAL A 450 -1.85 25.58 2.46
CA VAL A 450 -1.05 25.57 1.23
C VAL A 450 0.23 26.37 1.49
N VAL A 451 1.38 25.73 1.32
CA VAL A 451 2.69 26.39 1.39
C VAL A 451 3.11 26.74 -0.04
N ASP A 452 3.38 28.02 -0.27
CA ASP A 452 3.92 28.54 -1.54
C ASP A 452 5.40 28.87 -1.34
N ASP A 453 6.28 28.01 -1.84
CA ASP A 453 7.73 28.12 -1.71
C ASP A 453 8.34 29.18 -2.63
N ASP A 454 7.61 29.63 -3.65
CA ASP A 454 8.08 30.65 -4.61
C ASP A 454 7.93 32.09 -4.05
N VAL A 455 7.12 32.27 -3.00
CA VAL A 455 6.84 33.58 -2.39
C VAL A 455 7.26 33.60 -0.92
N GLN A 456 8.24 34.42 -0.59
CA GLN A 456 8.68 34.62 0.80
C GLN A 456 7.93 35.77 1.48
N GLU A 457 7.35 35.51 2.65
CA GLU A 457 6.81 36.50 3.57
C GLU A 457 7.84 36.83 4.68
N GLN A 458 7.99 38.11 5.00
CA GLN A 458 8.86 38.56 6.08
C GLN A 458 8.03 38.88 7.33
N VAL A 459 8.38 38.24 8.43
CA VAL A 459 7.74 38.45 9.74
C VAL A 459 8.73 39.09 10.69
N THR A 460 8.33 40.19 11.32
CA THR A 460 9.13 40.93 12.29
C THR A 460 8.55 40.81 13.69
N TRP A 461 9.39 40.56 14.68
CA TRP A 461 9.00 40.59 16.09
C TRP A 461 10.07 41.26 16.96
N LEU A 462 9.65 41.72 18.14
CA LEU A 462 10.57 42.25 19.15
C LEU A 462 11.05 41.10 20.03
N SER A 463 12.36 40.92 20.16
CA SER A 463 12.93 39.99 21.14
C SER A 463 12.96 40.63 22.54
N ASP A 464 12.98 39.83 23.61
CA ASP A 464 13.06 40.28 25.02
C ASP A 464 14.19 41.28 25.31
N GLY A 465 15.22 41.35 24.46
CA GLY A 465 16.28 42.36 24.51
C GLY A 465 15.99 43.68 23.79
N GLY A 466 14.77 43.94 23.32
CA GLY A 466 14.38 45.15 22.58
C GLY A 466 14.89 45.22 21.14
N ILE A 467 15.47 44.12 20.63
CA ILE A 467 16.00 44.03 19.28
C ILE A 467 14.89 43.55 18.33
N LEU A 468 14.62 44.33 17.29
CA LEU A 468 13.78 43.93 16.17
C LEU A 468 14.47 42.81 15.39
N ARG A 469 13.85 41.64 15.33
CA ARG A 469 14.30 40.49 14.54
C ARG A 469 13.32 40.24 13.40
N CYS A 470 13.84 39.82 12.26
CA CYS A 470 13.06 39.45 11.09
C CYS A 470 13.38 38.01 10.66
N ALA A 471 12.37 37.25 10.26
CA ALA A 471 12.52 35.96 9.59
C ALA A 471 11.80 35.98 8.24
N ALA A 472 12.41 35.36 7.24
CA ALA A 472 11.78 35.08 5.95
C ALA A 472 11.25 33.64 5.98
N LEU A 473 9.98 33.46 5.64
CA LEU A 473 9.32 32.17 5.60
C LEU A 473 8.51 32.03 4.30
N PRO A 474 8.39 30.82 3.74
CA PRO A 474 7.53 30.60 2.57
C PRO A 474 6.09 30.93 2.93
N ARG A 475 5.34 31.46 1.96
CA ARG A 475 3.99 31.96 2.21
C ARG A 475 3.07 30.79 2.52
N THR A 476 2.66 30.68 3.78
CA THR A 476 1.72 29.65 4.23
C THR A 476 0.32 30.25 4.28
N VAL A 477 -0.57 29.78 3.40
CA VAL A 477 -1.97 30.22 3.31
C VAL A 477 -2.86 29.18 3.99
N LEU A 478 -3.64 29.64 4.96
CA LEU A 478 -4.60 28.82 5.69
C LEU A 478 -6.00 29.12 5.13
N SER A 479 -6.77 28.08 4.77
CA SER A 479 -8.18 28.23 4.43
C SER A 479 -9.13 27.64 5.47
N ARG A 480 -10.35 28.16 5.45
CA ARG A 480 -11.44 27.68 6.29
C ARG A 480 -12.04 26.42 5.67
N ARG A 481 -12.06 25.35 6.47
CA ARG A 481 -12.79 24.12 6.19
C ARG A 481 -14.27 24.43 5.88
N THR A 482 -14.70 24.11 4.67
CA THR A 482 -16.12 24.14 4.26
C THR A 482 -16.93 23.06 4.95
#